data_AF-A0A8S3BMH6-F1
#
_entry.id   AF-A0A8S3BMH6-F1
#
_cell.length_a   1.000
_cell.length_b   1.000
_cell.length_c   1.000
_cell.angle_alpha   90.00
_cell.angle_beta   90.00
_cell.angle_gamma   90.00
#
_symmetry.space_group_name_H-M   'P 1'
#
loop_
_entity.id
_entity.type
_entity.pdbx_description
1 polymer ?
#
loop_
_entity_poly.entity_id
_entity_poly.type
_entity_poly.pdbx_seq_one_letter_code
_entity_poly.pdbx_strand_id
1 'polypeptide(L)' 'TPECPDGRSIIVIANDITYKIGSFGIEEDLLFQRASELARLERVPRIYISANSGARIGLAEELKFLYNIAWNDPNDVEKG' A
#
# COMPACT_ATOMS: atom_id res chain seq x y z
N THR A 1 -0.63 12.39 29.67
CA THR A 1 0.71 13.01 29.71
C THR A 1 0.69 14.11 30.77
N PRO A 2 1.81 14.68 31.25
CA PRO A 2 1.77 15.74 32.27
C PRO A 2 0.83 16.91 31.92
N GLU A 3 0.78 17.28 30.64
CA GLU A 3 -0.07 18.32 30.05
C GLU A 3 -1.53 17.90 29.81
N CYS A 4 -1.86 16.61 29.98
CA CYS A 4 -3.22 16.09 29.95
C CYS A 4 -3.35 14.93 30.95
N PRO A 5 -3.52 15.25 32.25
CA PRO A 5 -3.51 14.27 33.35
C PRO A 5 -4.63 13.23 33.24
N ASP A 6 -5.80 13.63 32.72
CA ASP A 6 -6.96 12.74 32.51
C ASP A 6 -6.83 11.86 31.26
N GLY A 7 -5.74 12.02 30.51
CA GLY A 7 -5.46 11.26 29.30
C GLY A 7 -5.99 11.94 28.03
N ARG A 8 -5.40 11.54 26.90
CA ARG A 8 -5.80 12.01 25.57
C ARG A 8 -5.75 10.85 24.58
N SER A 9 -6.70 10.84 23.66
CA SER A 9 -6.73 9.87 22.57
C SER A 9 -6.01 10.39 21.34
N ILE A 10 -5.37 9.48 20.62
CA ILE A 10 -4.80 9.69 19.28
C ILE A 10 -5.06 8.43 18.46
N ILE A 11 -5.03 8.57 17.13
CA ILE A 11 -5.00 7.43 16.22
C ILE A 11 -3.64 7.40 15.53
N VAL A 12 -2.94 6.28 15.68
CA VAL A 12 -1.65 6.05 15.02
C VAL A 12 -1.85 5.05 13.89
N ILE A 13 -1.39 5.41 12.70
CA ILE A 13 -1.37 4.54 11.52
C ILE A 13 0.09 4.32 11.16
N ALA A 14 0.48 3.09 10.85
CA ALA A 14 1.85 2.76 10.46
C ALA A 14 1.84 1.72 9.35
N ASN A 15 2.81 1.81 8.45
CA ASN A 15 3.12 0.72 7.54
C ASN A 15 3.90 -0.38 8.28
N ASP A 16 3.68 -1.62 7.89
CA ASP A 16 4.60 -2.70 8.19
C ASP A 16 5.54 -2.91 6.99
N ILE A 17 6.80 -2.48 7.16
CA ILE A 17 7.82 -2.62 6.10
C ILE A 17 8.11 -4.08 5.77
N THR A 18 7.86 -5.00 6.70
CA THR A 18 8.12 -6.44 6.50
C THR A 18 7.04 -7.11 5.65
N TYR A 19 5.85 -6.51 5.59
CA TYR A 19 4.76 -6.99 4.76
C TYR A 19 4.81 -6.36 3.37
N LYS A 20 5.15 -7.16 2.35
CA LYS A 20 5.22 -6.72 0.93
C LYS A 20 5.96 -5.38 0.78
N ILE A 21 7.12 -5.26 1.43
CA ILE A 21 7.99 -4.06 1.47
C ILE A 21 7.26 -2.77 1.91
N GLY A 22 6.17 -2.88 2.66
CA GLY A 22 5.31 -1.78 3.04
C GLY A 22 4.54 -1.15 1.88
N SER A 23 4.36 -1.86 0.76
CA SER A 23 3.63 -1.34 -0.40
C SER A 23 2.13 -1.17 -0.14
N PHE A 24 1.55 -0.10 -0.66
CA PHE A 24 0.12 0.21 -0.57
C PHE A 24 -0.69 -0.47 -1.68
N GLY A 25 -1.52 -1.44 -1.32
CA GLY A 25 -2.61 -1.93 -2.16
C GLY A 25 -3.96 -1.41 -1.67
N ILE A 26 -5.03 -1.91 -2.29
CA ILE A 26 -6.41 -1.49 -2.02
C ILE A 26 -6.78 -1.67 -0.53
N GLU A 27 -6.37 -2.76 0.09
CA GLU A 27 -6.70 -3.06 1.49
C GLU A 27 -5.97 -2.11 2.45
N GLU A 28 -4.69 -1.83 2.20
CA GLU A 28 -3.90 -0.89 3.00
C GLU A 28 -4.42 0.55 2.85
N ASP A 29 -4.78 0.95 1.62
CA ASP A 29 -5.40 2.25 1.35
C ASP A 29 -6.74 2.40 2.06
N LEU A 30 -7.58 1.35 2.04
CA LEU A 30 -8.87 1.36 2.72
C LEU A 30 -8.71 1.48 4.23
N LEU A 31 -7.77 0.75 4.83
CA LEU A 31 -7.46 0.87 6.26
C LEU A 31 -7.01 2.30 6.59
N PHE A 32 -6.07 2.85 5.81
CA PHE A 32 -5.57 4.20 6.00
C PHE A 32 -6.71 5.24 5.90
N GLN A 33 -7.61 5.09 4.93
CA GLN A 33 -8.78 5.95 4.76
C GLN A 33 -9.71 5.85 5.98
N ARG A 34 -10.12 4.65 6.40
CA ARG A 34 -11.06 4.45 7.50
C ARG A 34 -10.51 4.93 8.84
N ALA A 35 -9.24 4.65 9.14
CA ALA A 35 -8.59 5.17 10.34
C ALA A 35 -8.50 6.71 10.32
N SER A 36 -8.29 7.29 9.14
CA SER A 36 -8.29 8.76 8.96
C SER A 36 -9.68 9.38 9.12
N GLU A 37 -10.74 8.71 8.62
CA GLU A 37 -12.13 9.11 8.83
C GLU A 37 -12.50 9.09 10.31
N LEU A 38 -12.11 8.03 11.03
CA LEU A 38 -12.35 7.89 12.46
C LEU A 38 -11.67 9.01 13.26
N ALA A 39 -10.40 9.33 12.96
CA ALA A 39 -9.70 10.42 13.63
C ALA A 39 -10.38 11.79 13.46
N ARG A 40 -10.95 12.05 12.28
CA ARG A 40 -11.73 13.27 12.04
C ARG A 40 -13.06 13.26 12.79
N LEU A 41 -13.75 12.12 12.82
CA LEU A 41 -15.02 11.95 13.52
C LEU A 41 -14.86 12.18 15.03
N GLU A 42 -13.83 11.57 15.63
CA GLU A 42 -13.51 11.69 17.06
C GLU A 42 -12.78 13.00 17.41
N ARG A 43 -12.36 13.77 16.40
CA ARG A 43 -11.59 15.02 16.54
C ARG A 43 -10.29 14.82 17.33
N VAL A 44 -9.63 13.69 17.11
CA VAL A 44 -8.34 13.34 17.74
C VAL A 44 -7.19 13.47 16.74
N PRO A 45 -5.96 13.76 17.20
CA PRO A 45 -4.79 13.76 16.34
C PRO A 45 -4.59 12.41 15.63
N ARG A 46 -4.29 12.47 14.33
CA ARG A 46 -3.87 11.32 13.53
C ARG A 46 -2.37 11.40 13.26
N ILE A 47 -1.61 10.45 13.79
CA ILE A 47 -0.16 10.35 13.56
C ILE A 47 0.12 9.21 12.57
N TYR A 48 0.96 9.47 11.58
CA TYR A 48 1.33 8.50 10.57
C TYR A 48 2.83 8.23 10.62
N ILE A 49 3.21 6.96 10.81
CA ILE A 49 4.59 6.50 10.73
C ILE A 49 4.80 5.90 9.34
N SER A 50 5.52 6.64 8.50
CA SER A 50 5.75 6.30 7.10
C SER A 50 7.00 5.45 6.94
N ALA A 51 6.82 4.16 6.67
CA ALA A 51 7.87 3.22 6.31
C ALA A 51 7.35 2.30 5.18
N ASN A 52 7.33 2.82 3.96
CA ASN A 52 6.71 2.16 2.79
C ASN A 52 7.54 2.32 1.52
N SER A 53 7.20 1.52 0.51
CA SER A 53 7.75 1.58 -0.85
C SER A 53 6.80 2.25 -1.85
N GLY A 54 5.79 2.99 -1.39
CA GLY A 54 4.74 3.56 -2.25
C GLY A 54 3.70 2.55 -2.72
N ALA A 55 3.07 2.82 -3.87
CA ALA A 55 1.99 2.01 -4.42
C ALA A 55 2.45 0.60 -4.81
N ARG A 56 1.59 -0.39 -4.58
CA ARG A 56 1.83 -1.78 -4.96
C ARG A 56 1.74 -1.92 -6.47
N ILE A 57 2.85 -2.30 -7.07
CA ILE A 57 2.94 -2.66 -8.48
C ILE A 57 2.83 -4.18 -8.58
N GLY A 58 2.00 -4.66 -9.50
CA GLY A 58 1.83 -6.08 -9.79
C GLY A 58 1.43 -6.30 -11.24
N LEU A 59 1.68 -7.51 -11.73
CA LEU A 59 1.20 -8.02 -13.01
C LEU A 59 0.22 -9.16 -12.74
N ALA A 60 -0.61 -9.51 -13.73
CA ALA A 60 -1.42 -10.72 -13.71
C ALA A 60 -0.50 -11.94 -13.85
N GLU A 61 -0.01 -12.48 -12.72
CA GLU A 61 0.98 -13.56 -12.70
C GLU A 61 0.43 -14.85 -13.34
N GLU A 62 -0.88 -15.06 -13.30
CA GLU A 62 -1.56 -16.17 -13.97
C GLU A 62 -1.45 -16.11 -15.50
N LEU A 63 -1.34 -14.91 -16.09
CA LEU A 63 -1.22 -14.75 -17.54
C LEU A 63 0.22 -14.88 -18.02
N LYS A 64 1.21 -14.69 -17.14
CA LYS A 64 2.64 -14.66 -17.46
C LYS A 64 3.15 -15.95 -18.11
N PHE A 65 2.54 -17.09 -17.81
CA PHE A 65 2.92 -18.39 -18.39
C PHE A 65 1.98 -18.87 -19.51
N LEU A 66 0.91 -18.12 -19.78
CA LEU A 66 -0.12 -18.49 -20.77
C LEU A 66 0.00 -17.71 -22.08
N TYR A 67 0.61 -16.52 -22.06
CA TYR A 67 0.71 -15.70 -23.25
C TYR A 67 1.77 -16.27 -24.22
N ASN A 68 1.44 -16.21 -25.51
CA ASN A 68 2.39 -16.50 -26.59
C ASN A 68 2.71 -15.19 -27.31
N ILE A 69 3.94 -15.06 -27.79
CA ILE A 69 4.39 -13.88 -28.54
C ILE A 69 4.30 -14.23 -30.04
N ALA A 70 3.63 -13.37 -30.80
CA ALA A 70 3.57 -13.45 -32.26
C ALA A 70 4.70 -12.61 -32.86
N TRP A 71 5.90 -13.19 -32.94
CA TRP A 71 7.08 -12.55 -33.52
C TRP A 71 6.91 -12.28 -35.02
N ASN A 72 7.50 -11.19 -35.55
CA ASN A 72 7.51 -10.91 -36.99
C ASN A 72 8.27 -12.00 -37.76
N ASP A 73 9.34 -12.53 -37.15
CA ASP A 73 10.12 -13.68 -37.66
C ASP A 73 10.25 -14.75 -36.56
N PRO A 74 9.58 -15.90 -36.66
CA PRO A 74 9.67 -16.96 -35.65
C PRO A 74 11.08 -17.53 -35.44
N ASN A 75 12.02 -17.28 -36.37
CA ASN A 75 13.40 -17.73 -36.25
C ASN A 75 14.36 -16.65 -35.72
N ASP A 76 13.89 -15.41 -35.55
CA ASP A 76 14.72 -14.26 -35.14
C ASP A 76 13.91 -13.26 -34.28
N VAL A 77 13.94 -13.49 -32.96
CA VAL A 77 13.18 -12.70 -31.96
C VAL A 77 13.64 -11.24 -31.85
N GLU A 78 14.86 -10.90 -32.29
CA GLU A 78 15.40 -9.55 -32.22
C GLU A 78 14.74 -8.60 -33.23
N LYS A 79 14.05 -9.15 -34.25
CA LYS A 79 13.25 -8.38 -35.20
C LYS A 79 11.90 -7.92 -34.64
N GLY A 80 11.57 -8.34 -33.42
CA GLY A 80 10.26 -8.14 -32.80
C GLY A 80 9.21 -9.06 -33.40
#